data_AF-A0A0M2XVM1-F1
#
_entry.id   AF-A0A0M2XVM1-F1
#
_cell.length_a   1.000
_cell.length_b   1.000
_cell.length_c   1.000
_cell.angle_alpha   90.00
_cell.angle_beta   90.00
_cell.angle_gamma   90.00
#
_symmetry.space_group_name_H-M   'P 1'
#
loop_
_entity.id
_entity.type
_entity.pdbx_description
1 polymer ?
#
loop_
_entity_poly.entity_id
_entity_poly.type
_entity_poly.pdbx_seq_one_letter_code
_entity_poly.pdbx_strand_id
1 'polypeptide(L)'
;MNLGKVLKYEAFRQAMEGRKELPIHNKDIMTVIDFSLASTEKRLVVLDLAHKKVLFNTLVAHGKNSGENYAVNFSNQQESLKSSLGFFTTENTYNGENGYSLVLNGLEEGINDNAKARYVVMHGADYCSTGTIASLGRLGKSYGCPAVPREFAGPIINTIKDGTLLFIYADNSEYLAKTRLIHQPNILMAQFQKRQSAFDHEG
;
A
#
# COMPACT_ATOMS: atom_id res chain seq x y z
N MET A 1 19.48 -1.59 -3.57
CA MET A 1 18.60 -1.91 -2.42
C MET A 1 18.14 -3.35 -2.58
N ASN A 2 18.30 -4.20 -1.56
CA ASN A 2 17.81 -5.58 -1.59
C ASN A 2 16.43 -5.65 -0.92
N LEU A 3 15.37 -5.67 -1.74
CA LEU A 3 13.98 -5.63 -1.26
C LEU A 3 13.32 -7.00 -1.12
N GLY A 4 13.90 -8.06 -1.68
CA GLY A 4 13.23 -9.36 -1.82
C GLY A 4 12.81 -10.02 -0.49
N LYS A 5 13.38 -9.59 0.63
CA LYS A 5 13.02 -10.07 1.99
C LYS A 5 11.88 -9.30 2.65
N VAL A 6 11.51 -8.13 2.12
CA VAL A 6 10.58 -7.20 2.80
C VAL A 6 9.43 -6.74 1.92
N LEU A 7 9.57 -6.81 0.59
CA LEU A 7 8.56 -6.34 -0.34
C LEU A 7 8.52 -7.24 -1.57
N LYS A 8 7.33 -7.72 -1.95
CA LYS A 8 7.13 -8.47 -3.18
C LYS A 8 7.55 -7.62 -4.39
N TYR A 9 8.25 -8.24 -5.33
CA TYR A 9 8.70 -7.57 -6.55
C TYR A 9 7.53 -6.93 -7.31
N GLU A 10 6.40 -7.62 -7.40
CA GLU A 10 5.23 -7.14 -8.13
C GLU A 10 4.61 -5.89 -7.48
N ALA A 11 4.47 -5.88 -6.15
CA ALA A 11 4.03 -4.70 -5.41
C ALA A 11 4.98 -3.51 -5.62
N PHE A 12 6.29 -3.74 -5.58
CA PHE A 12 7.29 -2.69 -5.85
C PHE A 12 7.22 -2.18 -7.30
N ARG A 13 7.13 -3.09 -8.29
CA ARG A 13 7.03 -2.75 -9.71
C ARG A 13 5.81 -1.86 -9.97
N GLN A 14 4.64 -2.27 -9.49
CA GLN A 14 3.40 -1.50 -9.65
C GLN A 14 3.48 -0.14 -8.95
N ALA A 15 4.03 -0.09 -7.73
CA ALA A 15 4.27 1.17 -7.03
C ALA A 15 5.13 2.15 -7.86
N MET A 16 6.20 1.64 -8.48
CA MET A 16 7.10 2.42 -9.32
C MET A 16 6.47 2.86 -10.65
N GLU A 17 5.52 2.12 -11.20
CA GLU A 17 4.76 2.53 -12.40
C GLU A 17 3.85 3.71 -12.09
N GLY A 18 2.98 3.60 -11.08
CA GLY A 18 2.12 4.72 -10.71
C GLY A 18 2.93 5.95 -10.28
N ARG A 19 4.08 5.79 -9.61
CA ARG A 19 4.97 6.90 -9.26
C ARG A 19 5.47 7.70 -10.47
N LYS A 20 5.66 7.06 -11.63
CA LYS A 20 6.11 7.74 -12.86
C LYS A 20 5.00 8.62 -13.43
N GLU A 21 3.78 8.10 -13.45
CA GLU A 21 2.61 8.75 -14.05
C GLU A 21 1.99 9.83 -13.15
N LEU A 22 2.07 9.67 -11.83
CA LEU A 22 1.39 10.54 -10.88
C LEU A 22 2.17 11.81 -10.54
N PRO A 23 1.49 12.96 -10.39
CA PRO A 23 2.10 14.24 -9.99
C PRO A 23 2.36 14.30 -8.48
N ILE A 24 3.21 13.40 -7.98
CA ILE A 24 3.61 13.35 -6.57
C ILE A 24 4.63 14.45 -6.28
N HIS A 25 4.40 15.21 -5.21
CA HIS A 25 5.25 16.33 -4.80
C HIS A 25 6.62 15.84 -4.30
N ASN A 26 6.63 14.93 -3.32
CA ASN A 26 7.85 14.32 -2.82
C ASN A 26 7.99 12.90 -3.38
N LYS A 27 8.85 12.74 -4.39
CA LYS A 27 9.10 11.47 -5.09
C LYS A 27 10.22 10.63 -4.47
N ASP A 28 10.89 11.11 -3.42
CA ASP A 28 12.02 10.42 -2.79
C ASP A 28 11.56 9.40 -1.77
N ILE A 29 10.41 9.65 -1.13
CA ILE A 29 9.79 8.74 -0.17
C ILE A 29 8.59 8.05 -0.81
N MET A 30 8.51 6.73 -0.63
CA MET A 30 7.39 5.92 -1.11
C MET A 30 7.00 4.88 -0.05
N THR A 31 5.71 4.80 0.24
CA THR A 31 5.13 3.79 1.13
C THR A 31 4.41 2.73 0.31
N VAL A 32 4.64 1.45 0.61
CA VAL A 32 3.91 0.34 0.01
C VAL A 32 3.30 -0.51 1.12
N ILE A 33 2.00 -0.76 1.02
CA ILE A 33 1.26 -1.69 1.87
C ILE A 33 0.87 -2.90 1.01
N ASP A 34 1.28 -4.10 1.42
CA ASP A 34 1.02 -5.34 0.70
C ASP A 34 -0.08 -6.15 1.41
N PHE A 35 -1.34 -5.94 1.03
CA PHE A 35 -2.48 -6.67 1.56
C PHE A 35 -2.65 -8.09 1.01
N SER A 36 -1.78 -8.54 0.09
CA SER A 36 -1.71 -9.97 -0.25
C SER A 36 -1.06 -10.82 0.85
N LEU A 37 -0.37 -10.19 1.81
CA LEU A 37 0.22 -10.83 2.98
C LEU A 37 -0.76 -10.85 4.17
N ALA A 38 -0.57 -11.81 5.07
CA ALA A 38 -1.38 -11.93 6.29
C ALA A 38 -1.21 -10.70 7.19
N SER A 39 -2.23 -10.39 8.00
CA SER A 39 -2.17 -9.28 8.96
C SER A 39 -1.09 -9.45 10.02
N THR A 40 -0.67 -10.69 10.25
CA THR A 40 0.40 -11.04 11.18
C THR A 40 1.80 -10.79 10.61
N GLU A 41 1.91 -10.49 9.31
CA GLU A 41 3.17 -10.23 8.64
C GLU A 41 3.46 -8.73 8.57
N LYS A 42 4.76 -8.39 8.58
CA LYS A 42 5.20 -7.01 8.34
C LYS A 42 4.98 -6.70 6.86
N ARG A 43 3.90 -5.98 6.59
CA ARG A 43 3.37 -5.73 5.24
C ARG A 43 3.21 -4.25 4.91
N LEU A 44 3.77 -3.36 5.73
CA LEU A 44 3.99 -1.95 5.40
C LEU A 44 5.48 -1.70 5.29
N VAL A 45 5.91 -1.16 4.16
CA VAL A 45 7.30 -0.79 3.90
C VAL A 45 7.35 0.69 3.49
N VAL A 46 8.23 1.45 4.15
CA VAL A 46 8.55 2.83 3.74
C VAL A 46 9.96 2.84 3.15
N LEU A 47 10.09 3.38 1.95
CA LEU A 47 11.31 3.41 1.17
C LEU A 47 11.82 4.83 1.01
N ASP A 48 13.12 5.00 1.21
CA ASP A 48 13.89 6.14 0.74
C ASP A 48 14.53 5.74 -0.59
N LEU A 49 13.96 6.22 -1.68
CA LEU A 49 14.37 5.90 -3.05
C LEU A 49 15.64 6.65 -3.44
N ALA A 50 15.85 7.88 -2.93
CA ALA A 50 17.03 8.67 -3.18
C ALA A 50 18.29 7.99 -2.62
N HIS A 51 18.21 7.52 -1.37
CA HIS A 51 19.31 6.85 -0.68
C HIS A 51 19.26 5.32 -0.77
N LYS A 52 18.24 4.75 -1.43
CA LYS A 52 18.07 3.31 -1.64
C LYS A 52 17.98 2.53 -0.32
N LYS A 53 17.24 3.05 0.66
CA LYS A 53 17.08 2.48 2.02
C LYS A 53 15.63 2.08 2.32
N VAL A 54 15.48 1.05 3.15
CA VAL A 54 14.22 0.74 3.82
C VAL A 54 14.22 1.49 5.15
N LEU A 55 13.28 2.41 5.33
CA LEU A 55 13.14 3.21 6.55
C LEU A 55 12.29 2.49 7.60
N PHE A 56 11.20 1.85 7.14
CA PHE A 56 10.29 1.10 8.00
C PHE A 56 9.88 -0.21 7.33
N ASN A 57 9.73 -1.26 8.12
CA ASN A 57 9.12 -2.53 7.76
C ASN A 57 8.30 -3.03 8.97
N THR A 58 6.99 -2.86 8.94
CA THR A 58 6.13 -3.06 10.12
C THR A 58 4.75 -3.63 9.79
N LEU A 59 3.99 -3.93 10.84
CA LEU A 59 2.61 -4.38 10.80
C LEU A 59 1.68 -3.24 10.34
N VAL A 60 0.58 -3.61 9.68
CA VAL A 60 -0.51 -2.68 9.38
C VAL A 60 -1.83 -3.43 9.29
N ALA A 61 -2.86 -2.93 9.97
CA ALA A 61 -4.21 -3.45 9.95
C ALA A 61 -5.02 -2.89 8.77
N HIS A 62 -5.96 -3.70 8.27
CA HIS A 62 -6.92 -3.33 7.24
C HIS A 62 -8.33 -3.12 7.84
N GLY A 63 -9.29 -2.70 7.01
CA GLY A 63 -10.67 -2.48 7.40
C GLY A 63 -11.44 -3.75 7.78
N LYS A 64 -12.36 -3.65 8.74
CA LYS A 64 -13.12 -4.75 9.35
C LYS A 64 -13.78 -5.68 8.32
N ASN A 65 -14.33 -5.10 7.26
CA ASN A 65 -15.06 -5.84 6.23
C ASN A 65 -14.16 -6.25 5.05
N SER A 66 -12.85 -5.99 5.11
CA SER A 66 -11.89 -6.42 4.09
C SER A 66 -11.46 -7.87 4.24
N GLY A 67 -11.69 -8.49 5.40
CA GLY A 67 -11.40 -9.89 5.64
C GLY A 67 -11.06 -10.18 7.11
N GLU A 68 -10.48 -11.35 7.34
CA GLU A 68 -10.00 -11.78 8.66
C GLU A 68 -8.49 -11.60 8.76
N ASN A 69 -7.70 -12.67 8.68
CA ASN A 69 -6.24 -12.53 8.69
C ASN A 69 -5.74 -11.95 7.36
N TYR A 70 -6.37 -12.33 6.25
CA TYR A 70 -6.08 -11.80 4.92
C TYR A 70 -7.13 -10.75 4.52
N ALA A 71 -6.68 -9.67 3.87
CA ALA A 71 -7.58 -8.72 3.23
C ALA A 71 -7.87 -9.21 1.79
N VAL A 72 -9.12 -9.57 1.54
CA VAL A 72 -9.56 -10.16 0.27
C VAL A 72 -10.67 -9.35 -0.40
N ASN A 73 -11.28 -8.41 0.32
CA ASN A 73 -12.35 -7.55 -0.18
C ASN A 73 -12.00 -6.08 0.01
N PHE A 74 -12.16 -5.29 -1.05
CA PHE A 74 -11.83 -3.86 -1.04
C PHE A 74 -13.02 -3.04 -1.52
N SER A 75 -13.05 -1.76 -1.17
CA SER A 75 -14.13 -0.90 -1.63
C SER A 75 -13.76 0.57 -1.58
N ASN A 76 -14.33 1.31 -2.52
CA ASN A 76 -14.35 2.75 -2.58
C ASN A 76 -15.64 3.36 -1.98
N GLN A 77 -16.58 2.53 -1.53
CA GLN A 77 -17.91 3.00 -1.10
C GLN A 77 -17.87 3.54 0.33
N GLN A 78 -18.63 4.61 0.55
CA GLN A 78 -18.92 5.17 1.87
C GLN A 78 -19.48 4.09 2.79
N GLU A 79 -19.13 4.13 4.08
CA GLU A 79 -19.63 3.21 5.13
C GLU A 79 -19.36 1.71 4.89
N SER A 80 -18.61 1.33 3.87
CA SER A 80 -18.29 -0.08 3.58
C SER A 80 -17.45 -0.77 4.66
N LEU A 81 -16.75 0.01 5.49
CA LEU A 81 -15.74 -0.43 6.48
C LEU A 81 -14.60 -1.26 5.87
N LYS A 82 -14.41 -1.18 4.55
CA LYS A 82 -13.37 -1.87 3.78
C LYS A 82 -12.23 -0.90 3.48
N SER A 83 -11.01 -1.40 3.48
CA SER A 83 -9.88 -0.67 2.88
C SER A 83 -10.07 -0.53 1.37
N SER A 84 -9.44 0.50 0.78
CA SER A 84 -9.35 0.63 -0.67
C SER A 84 -7.93 0.34 -1.15
N LEU A 85 -7.81 -0.21 -2.36
CA LEU A 85 -6.52 -0.42 -3.03
C LEU A 85 -6.10 0.85 -3.79
N GLY A 86 -4.91 0.78 -4.40
CA GLY A 86 -4.47 1.77 -5.36
C GLY A 86 -3.55 2.83 -4.78
N PHE A 87 -3.42 3.92 -5.53
CA PHE A 87 -2.49 5.00 -5.22
C PHE A 87 -3.14 6.13 -4.42
N PHE A 88 -2.41 6.61 -3.41
CA PHE A 88 -2.78 7.73 -2.55
C PHE A 88 -1.63 8.73 -2.49
N THR A 89 -1.96 10.01 -2.32
CA THR A 89 -1.02 11.02 -1.85
C THR A 89 -1.29 11.32 -0.38
N THR A 90 -0.22 11.53 0.38
CA THR A 90 -0.31 11.95 1.78
C THR A 90 -0.46 13.46 1.86
N GLU A 91 -1.35 13.94 2.73
CA GLU A 91 -1.61 15.37 2.88
C GLU A 91 -1.22 15.87 4.29
N ASN A 92 -2.06 16.70 4.88
CA ASN A 92 -1.87 17.26 6.21
C ASN A 92 -2.12 16.23 7.32
N THR A 93 -1.60 16.54 8.49
CA THR A 93 -1.84 15.78 9.72
C THR A 93 -2.84 16.50 10.62
N TYR A 94 -3.43 15.75 11.54
CA TYR A 94 -4.27 16.29 12.61
C TYR A 94 -4.26 15.36 13.82
N ASN A 95 -4.75 15.85 14.96
CA ASN A 95 -4.99 15.02 16.15
C ASN A 95 -6.50 14.85 16.31
N GLY A 96 -6.98 13.61 16.26
CA GLY A 96 -8.38 13.25 16.47
C GLY A 96 -8.54 12.09 17.47
N GLU A 97 -9.66 11.38 17.40
CA GLU A 97 -9.96 10.24 18.30
C GLU A 97 -8.90 9.13 18.23
N ASN A 98 -8.34 8.90 17.04
CA ASN A 98 -7.25 7.93 16.82
C ASN A 98 -5.86 8.47 17.21
N GLY A 99 -5.77 9.70 17.72
CA GLY A 99 -4.53 10.44 17.96
C GLY A 99 -3.97 11.07 16.68
N TYR A 100 -2.65 11.21 16.64
CA TYR A 100 -1.93 11.79 15.50
C TYR A 100 -2.17 10.95 14.22
N SER A 101 -2.79 11.59 13.23
CA SER A 101 -3.30 10.94 12.03
C SER A 101 -2.89 11.70 10.77
N LEU A 102 -2.71 10.97 9.68
CA LEU A 102 -2.31 11.50 8.37
C LEU A 102 -3.42 11.29 7.34
N VAL A 103 -3.86 12.37 6.70
CA VAL A 103 -4.88 12.31 5.64
C VAL A 103 -4.32 11.63 4.39
N LEU A 104 -5.11 10.71 3.83
CA LEU A 104 -4.80 10.02 2.57
C LEU A 104 -5.83 10.43 1.51
N ASN A 105 -5.35 11.04 0.43
CA ASN A 105 -6.17 11.39 -0.72
C ASN A 105 -5.97 10.35 -1.83
N GLY A 106 -7.06 9.73 -2.30
CA GLY A 106 -7.02 8.74 -3.37
C GLY A 106 -6.81 9.41 -4.72
N LEU A 107 -6.01 8.78 -5.58
CA LEU A 107 -5.58 9.32 -6.87
C LEU A 107 -6.22 8.61 -8.06
N GLU A 108 -7.08 7.63 -7.83
CA GLU A 108 -7.69 6.82 -8.89
C GLU A 108 -9.23 6.90 -8.84
N GLU A 109 -9.79 7.54 -9.86
CA GLU A 109 -11.24 7.70 -10.04
C GLU A 109 -11.95 6.34 -10.06
N GLY A 110 -13.03 6.22 -9.29
CA GLY A 110 -13.81 4.99 -9.15
C GLY A 110 -13.12 3.85 -8.37
N ILE A 111 -11.85 4.00 -7.99
CA ILE A 111 -11.08 3.01 -7.23
C ILE A 111 -10.86 3.47 -5.79
N ASN A 112 -10.37 4.69 -5.58
CA ASN A 112 -10.10 5.21 -4.23
C ASN A 112 -10.33 6.72 -4.07
N ASP A 113 -10.84 7.42 -5.08
CA ASP A 113 -11.18 8.85 -5.06
C ASP A 113 -12.08 9.28 -3.88
N ASN A 114 -12.90 8.40 -3.31
CA ASN A 114 -13.69 8.72 -2.11
C ASN A 114 -12.91 8.63 -0.80
N ALA A 115 -11.61 8.28 -0.80
CA ALA A 115 -10.83 8.05 0.42
C ALA A 115 -10.93 9.21 1.43
N LYS A 116 -10.82 10.46 0.97
CA LYS A 116 -10.89 11.64 1.84
C LYS A 116 -12.30 11.86 2.40
N ALA A 117 -13.34 11.73 1.57
CA ALA A 117 -14.74 11.81 1.99
C ALA A 117 -15.11 10.70 3.00
N ARG A 118 -14.42 9.57 2.91
CA ARG A 118 -14.54 8.42 3.82
C ARG A 118 -13.70 8.52 5.08
N TYR A 119 -12.99 9.64 5.29
CA TYR A 119 -12.05 9.84 6.39
C TYR A 119 -10.96 8.76 6.47
N VAL A 120 -10.49 8.27 5.31
CA VAL A 120 -9.38 7.32 5.25
C VAL A 120 -8.08 8.06 5.60
N VAL A 121 -7.47 7.62 6.70
CA VAL A 121 -6.24 8.20 7.26
C VAL A 121 -5.27 7.09 7.66
N MET A 122 -3.98 7.39 7.77
CA MET A 122 -3.05 6.53 8.52
C MET A 122 -3.01 6.98 9.97
N HIS A 123 -3.11 6.04 10.91
CA HIS A 123 -3.07 6.33 12.35
C HIS A 123 -2.46 5.18 13.16
N GLY A 124 -2.16 5.44 14.43
CA GLY A 124 -1.74 4.41 15.38
C GLY A 124 -2.92 3.69 16.04
N ALA A 125 -2.75 2.41 16.37
CA ALA A 125 -3.76 1.64 17.11
C ALA A 125 -3.14 0.56 17.99
N ASP A 126 -3.66 0.40 19.22
CA ASP A 126 -3.18 -0.61 20.19
C ASP A 126 -3.49 -2.05 19.74
N TYR A 127 -4.56 -2.21 18.96
CA TYR A 127 -4.92 -3.48 18.32
C TYR A 127 -3.99 -3.86 17.16
N CYS A 128 -3.04 -3.00 16.80
CA CYS A 128 -1.97 -3.28 15.86
C CYS A 128 -0.71 -3.70 16.62
N SER A 129 -0.75 -4.87 17.28
CA SER A 129 0.32 -5.33 18.18
C SER A 129 0.50 -6.84 18.14
N THR A 130 1.70 -7.32 18.49
CA THR A 130 2.00 -8.75 18.63
C THR A 130 1.17 -9.42 19.72
N GLY A 131 0.82 -8.69 20.79
CA GLY A 131 -0.10 -9.17 21.83
C GLY A 131 -1.50 -9.44 21.27
N THR A 132 -2.00 -8.58 20.38
CA THR A 132 -3.29 -8.82 19.69
C THR A 132 -3.21 -10.06 18.80
N ILE A 133 -2.09 -10.24 18.07
CA ILE A 133 -1.87 -11.44 17.26
C ILE A 133 -1.86 -12.69 18.12
N ALA A 134 -1.17 -12.68 19.26
CA ALA A 134 -1.12 -13.82 20.18
C ALA A 134 -2.50 -14.19 20.72
N SER A 135 -3.36 -13.18 20.97
CA SER A 135 -4.70 -13.40 21.51
C SER A 135 -5.74 -13.81 20.45
N LEU A 136 -5.68 -13.23 19.24
CA LEU A 136 -6.73 -13.38 18.22
C LEU A 136 -6.30 -14.19 17.00
N GLY A 137 -5.02 -14.55 16.88
CA GLY A 137 -4.42 -15.16 15.69
C GLY A 137 -4.27 -14.21 14.50
N ARG A 138 -4.59 -12.92 14.68
CA ARG A 138 -4.50 -11.85 13.66
C ARG A 138 -4.45 -10.47 14.33
N LEU A 139 -4.17 -9.43 13.56
CA LEU A 139 -4.35 -8.06 14.04
C LEU A 139 -5.83 -7.72 14.27
N GLY A 140 -6.07 -6.68 15.07
CA GLY A 140 -7.36 -5.97 15.04
C GLY A 140 -7.63 -5.33 13.68
N LYS A 141 -8.83 -4.79 13.50
CA LYS A 141 -9.29 -4.23 12.22
C LYS A 141 -9.85 -2.83 12.43
N SER A 142 -9.52 -1.92 11.51
CA SER A 142 -10.04 -0.55 11.48
C SER A 142 -11.40 -0.50 10.76
N TYR A 143 -11.91 0.70 10.45
CA TYR A 143 -13.05 0.90 9.55
C TYR A 143 -12.65 1.31 8.12
N GLY A 144 -11.44 0.94 7.70
CA GLY A 144 -10.93 1.15 6.34
C GLY A 144 -9.53 1.74 6.30
N CYS A 145 -9.18 2.50 7.34
CA CYS A 145 -7.89 3.14 7.54
C CYS A 145 -6.73 2.13 7.67
N PRO A 146 -5.56 2.36 7.05
CA PRO A 146 -4.34 1.65 7.43
C PRO A 146 -3.91 2.06 8.85
N ALA A 147 -4.02 1.13 9.80
CA ALA A 147 -3.62 1.38 11.18
C ALA A 147 -2.32 0.65 11.53
N VAL A 148 -1.33 1.38 12.06
CA VAL A 148 0.01 0.87 12.40
C VAL A 148 0.18 0.72 13.91
N PRO A 149 1.21 0.02 14.42
CA PRO A 149 1.49 0.00 15.85
C PRO A 149 1.72 1.42 16.37
N ARG A 150 1.18 1.72 17.55
CA ARG A 150 1.10 3.10 18.07
C ARG A 150 2.48 3.74 18.20
N GLU A 151 3.48 2.96 18.60
CA GLU A 151 4.88 3.38 18.73
C GLU A 151 5.52 3.82 17.40
N PHE A 152 5.03 3.31 16.26
CA PHE A 152 5.53 3.66 14.93
C PHE A 152 4.72 4.75 14.24
N ALA A 153 3.52 5.09 14.73
CA ALA A 153 2.63 6.05 14.07
C ALA A 153 3.29 7.43 13.88
N GLY A 154 3.83 8.02 14.95
CA GLY A 154 4.53 9.31 14.89
C GLY A 154 5.73 9.30 13.93
N PRO A 155 6.69 8.38 14.09
CA PRO A 155 7.84 8.25 13.19
C PRO A 155 7.48 8.04 11.73
N ILE A 156 6.52 7.15 11.42
CA ILE A 156 6.09 6.89 10.04
C ILE A 156 5.40 8.13 9.48
N ILE A 157 4.38 8.66 10.16
CA ILE A 157 3.60 9.81 9.67
C ILE A 157 4.51 11.01 9.39
N ASN A 158 5.45 11.31 10.29
CA ASN A 158 6.39 12.43 10.09
C ASN A 158 7.35 12.20 8.91
N THR A 159 7.65 10.95 8.57
CA THR A 159 8.49 10.60 7.42
C THR A 159 7.73 10.72 6.11
N ILE A 160 6.43 10.39 6.11
CA ILE A 160 5.65 10.22 4.87
C ILE A 160 4.65 11.34 4.61
N LYS A 161 4.47 12.31 5.51
CA LYS A 161 3.59 13.48 5.29
C LYS A 161 4.09 14.39 4.16
N ASP A 162 3.30 15.40 3.83
CA ASP A 162 3.66 16.49 2.91
C ASP A 162 3.86 16.06 1.45
N GLY A 163 2.96 15.20 0.95
CA GLY A 163 2.84 14.91 -0.48
C GLY A 163 3.71 13.76 -0.99
N THR A 164 3.94 12.73 -0.17
CA THR A 164 4.59 11.48 -0.61
C THR A 164 3.59 10.51 -1.22
N LEU A 165 4.09 9.49 -1.93
CA LEU A 165 3.26 8.44 -2.50
C LEU A 165 3.04 7.31 -1.49
N LEU A 166 1.79 6.89 -1.33
CA LEU A 166 1.43 5.65 -0.67
C LEU A 166 0.67 4.75 -1.65
N PHE A 167 1.10 3.50 -1.80
CA PHE A 167 0.45 2.50 -2.64
C PHE A 167 -0.05 1.33 -1.79
N ILE A 168 -1.33 0.98 -1.95
CA ILE A 168 -1.93 -0.21 -1.32
C ILE A 168 -2.12 -1.28 -2.40
N TYR A 169 -1.30 -2.33 -2.30
CA TYR A 169 -1.26 -3.47 -3.21
C TYR A 169 -2.07 -4.65 -2.67
N ALA A 170 -2.67 -5.42 -3.57
CA ALA A 170 -3.11 -6.80 -3.33
C ALA A 170 -3.13 -7.56 -4.67
N ASP A 171 -3.11 -8.89 -4.62
CA ASP A 171 -3.31 -9.76 -5.77
C ASP A 171 -4.80 -9.74 -6.19
N ASN A 172 -5.27 -8.63 -6.77
CA ASN A 172 -6.68 -8.38 -7.08
C ASN A 172 -6.89 -8.08 -8.56
N SER A 173 -7.51 -9.03 -9.29
CA SER A 173 -7.75 -8.91 -10.73
C SER A 173 -8.74 -7.81 -11.10
N GLU A 174 -9.73 -7.53 -10.23
CA GLU A 174 -10.71 -6.46 -10.46
C GLU A 174 -10.03 -5.08 -10.45
N TYR A 175 -9.13 -4.82 -9.50
CA TYR A 175 -8.32 -3.62 -9.45
C TYR A 175 -7.42 -3.51 -10.68
N LEU A 176 -6.71 -4.58 -11.04
CA LEU A 176 -5.84 -4.60 -12.23
C LEU A 176 -6.59 -4.39 -13.55
N ALA A 177 -7.88 -4.75 -13.61
CA ALA A 177 -8.73 -4.49 -14.77
C ALA A 177 -9.24 -3.04 -14.82
N LYS A 178 -9.24 -2.32 -13.70
CA LYS A 178 -9.78 -0.96 -13.57
C LYS A 178 -8.71 0.13 -13.60
N THR A 179 -7.55 -0.12 -13.00
CA THR A 179 -6.47 0.86 -12.92
C THR A 179 -5.93 1.21 -14.31
N ARG A 180 -5.64 2.50 -14.52
CA ARG A 180 -5.02 3.01 -15.75
C ARG A 180 -3.52 3.27 -15.57
N LEU A 181 -2.99 3.07 -14.37
CA LEU A 181 -1.62 3.44 -13.99
C LEU A 181 -0.64 2.28 -14.05
N ILE A 182 -1.15 1.04 -14.02
CA ILE A 182 -0.33 -0.16 -14.05
C ILE A 182 -0.47 -0.80 -15.42
N HIS A 183 0.66 -0.97 -16.09
CA HIS A 183 0.70 -1.67 -17.36
C HIS A 183 0.84 -3.16 -17.08
N GLN A 184 -0.10 -3.95 -17.59
CA GLN A 184 0.08 -5.40 -17.55
C GLN A 184 1.27 -5.74 -18.46
N PRO A 185 2.27 -6.50 -17.97
CA PRO A 185 3.32 -6.97 -18.86
C PRO A 185 2.66 -7.77 -19.97
N ASN A 186 2.83 -7.36 -21.23
CA ASN A 186 2.39 -8.13 -22.39
C ASN A 186 3.18 -9.44 -22.38
N ILE A 187 2.63 -10.48 -21.75
CA ILE A 187 3.28 -11.79 -21.62
C ILE A 187 3.60 -12.34 -23.01
N LEU A 188 2.75 -12.04 -24.00
CA LEU A 188 2.96 -12.39 -25.40
C LEU A 188 4.22 -11.71 -25.99
N MET A 189 4.43 -10.42 -25.74
CA MET A 189 5.62 -9.69 -26.23
C MET A 189 6.89 -10.11 -25.51
N ALA A 190 6.82 -10.37 -24.20
CA ALA A 190 7.96 -10.88 -23.43
C ALA A 190 8.40 -12.27 -23.91
N GLN A 191 7.46 -13.14 -24.29
CA GLN A 191 7.75 -14.44 -24.91
C GLN A 191 8.23 -14.33 -26.36
N PHE A 192 7.76 -13.32 -27.11
CA PHE A 192 8.20 -13.05 -28.47
C PHE A 192 9.65 -12.54 -28.48
N GLN A 193 9.97 -11.56 -27.64
CA GLN A 193 11.32 -11.01 -27.50
C GLN A 193 12.34 -12.04 -27.00
N LYS A 194 11.97 -12.89 -26.02
CA LYS A 194 12.83 -14.00 -25.57
C LYS A 194 13.12 -15.01 -26.68
N ARG A 195 12.14 -15.27 -27.57
CA ARG A 195 12.35 -16.16 -28.72
C ARG A 195 13.26 -15.50 -29.75
N GLN A 196 13.02 -14.22 -30.09
CA GLN A 196 13.87 -13.46 -31.01
C GLN A 196 15.34 -13.44 -30.57
N SER A 197 15.61 -13.14 -29.30
CA SER A 197 16.98 -13.10 -28.76
C SER A 197 17.68 -14.46 -28.71
N ALA A 198 16.92 -15.56 -28.64
CA ALA A 198 17.50 -16.90 -28.71
C ALA A 198 17.90 -17.27 -30.15
N PHE A 199 17.14 -16.81 -31.15
CA PHE A 199 17.48 -16.98 -32.57
C PHE A 199 18.70 -16.15 -32.99
N ASP A 200 18.86 -14.94 -32.46
CA ASP A 200 19.98 -14.05 -32.83
C ASP A 200 21.33 -14.46 -32.21
N HIS A 201 21.34 -15.38 -31.25
CA HIS A 201 22.56 -15.92 -30.61
C HIS A 201 22.99 -17.30 -31.14
N GLU A 202 22.21 -17.90 -32.04
CA GLU A 202 22.53 -19.19 -32.70
C GLU A 202 22.89 -19.03 -34.19
N GLY A 203 23.08 -17.79 -34.66
CA GLY A 203 23.46 -17.45 -36.04
C GLY A 203 24.88 -16.91 -36.19
#